data_AF-N2AFI4-F1
#
_entry.id   AF-N2AFI4-F1
#
_cell.length_a   1.000
_cell.length_b   1.000
_cell.length_c   1.000
_cell.angle_alpha   90.00
_cell.angle_beta   90.00
_cell.angle_gamma   90.00
#
_symmetry.space_group_name_H-M   'P 1'
#
loop_
_entity.id
_entity.type
_entity.pdbx_description
1 polymer ?
#
loop_
_entity_poly.entity_id
_entity_poly.type
_entity_poly.pdbx_seq_one_letter_code
_entity_poly.pdbx_strand_id
1 'polypeptide(L)' 'MVDKMNELELKDQAIKEFVNLQRVKNAADKDKEIAYQEKVLKARLQALGIPTEDLEIK' A
#
# COMPACT_ATOMS: atom_id res chain seq x y z
N MET A 1 -25.71 -4.48 -9.49
CA MET A 1 -24.91 -5.08 -8.38
C MET A 1 -23.40 -4.87 -8.59
N VAL A 2 -22.91 -4.76 -9.83
CA VAL A 2 -21.49 -4.51 -10.16
C VAL A 2 -20.97 -3.14 -9.65
N ASP A 3 -21.77 -2.07 -9.76
CA ASP A 3 -21.32 -0.72 -9.34
C ASP A 3 -21.06 -0.60 -7.82
N LYS A 4 -21.84 -1.31 -7.00
CA LYS A 4 -21.66 -1.32 -5.54
C LYS A 4 -20.39 -2.07 -5.12
N MET A 5 -20.02 -3.13 -5.84
CA MET A 5 -18.83 -3.91 -5.52
C MET A 5 -17.56 -3.09 -5.78
N ASN A 6 -17.54 -2.36 -6.90
CA ASN A 6 -16.46 -1.42 -7.21
C ASN A 6 -16.38 -0.25 -6.20
N GLU A 7 -17.52 0.31 -5.78
CA GLU A 7 -17.54 1.36 -4.75
C GLU A 7 -16.99 0.87 -3.40
N LEU A 8 -17.29 -0.37 -3.00
CA LEU A 8 -16.76 -0.97 -1.78
C LEU A 8 -15.25 -1.21 -1.89
N GLU A 9 -14.78 -1.75 -3.01
CA GLU A 9 -13.35 -1.97 -3.27
C GLU A 9 -12.56 -0.65 -3.24
N LEU A 10 -13.11 0.42 -3.84
CA LEU A 10 -12.54 1.76 -3.80
C LEU A 10 -12.48 2.33 -2.38
N LYS A 11 -13.53 2.14 -1.58
CA LYS A 11 -13.55 2.57 -0.17
C LYS A 11 -12.50 1.82 0.65
N ASP A 12 -12.41 0.51 0.50
CA ASP A 12 -11.45 -0.31 1.23
C ASP A 12 -10.01 0.05 0.85
N GLN A 13 -9.76 0.31 -0.43
CA GLN A 13 -8.47 0.82 -0.89
C GLN A 13 -8.13 2.17 -0.25
N ALA A 14 -9.04 3.14 -0.30
CA ALA A 14 -8.82 4.47 0.27
C ALA A 14 -8.58 4.42 1.79
N ILE A 15 -9.33 3.58 2.51
CA ILE A 15 -9.12 3.37 3.96
C ILE A 15 -7.72 2.81 4.22
N LYS A 16 -7.30 1.79 3.46
CA LYS A 16 -5.99 1.15 3.63
C LYS A 16 -4.84 2.13 3.37
N GLU A 17 -4.94 2.92 2.30
CA GLU A 17 -3.97 3.97 1.98
C GLU A 17 -3.87 5.01 3.11
N PHE A 18 -5.01 5.47 3.61
CA PHE A 18 -5.04 6.43 4.71
C PHE A 18 -4.44 5.85 6.01
N VAL A 19 -4.73 4.60 6.35
CA VAL A 19 -4.16 3.92 7.52
C VAL A 19 -2.64 3.79 7.38
N ASN A 20 -2.12 3.44 6.21
CA ASN A 20 -0.68 3.37 5.96
C ASN A 20 0.00 4.73 6.19
N LEU A 21 -0.63 5.82 5.73
CA LEU A 21 -0.16 7.18 6.00
C LEU A 21 -0.16 7.49 7.50
N GLN A 22 -1.20 7.11 8.24
CA GLN A 22 -1.24 7.31 9.69
C GLN A 22 -0.15 6.52 10.41
N ARG A 23 0.16 5.30 9.98
CA ARG A 23 1.25 4.51 10.55
C ARG A 23 2.60 5.21 10.40
N VAL A 24 2.91 5.74 9.21
CA VAL A 24 4.15 6.51 8.99
C VAL A 24 4.16 7.79 9.84
N LYS A 25 3.04 8.52 9.91
CA LYS A 25 2.94 9.75 10.73
C LYS A 25 3.19 9.52 12.21
N ASN A 26 2.75 8.38 12.74
CA ASN A 26 2.82 8.05 14.17
C ASN A 26 3.98 7.12 14.53
N ALA A 27 4.81 6.71 13.56
CA ALA A 27 5.97 5.86 13.82
C ALA A 27 7.05 6.63 14.59
N ALA A 28 7.63 5.98 15.60
CA ALA A 28 8.78 6.51 16.34
C ALA A 28 10.02 6.68 15.41
N ASP A 29 10.16 5.77 14.44
CA ASP A 29 11.16 5.80 13.38
C ASP A 29 10.44 5.67 12.04
N LYS A 30 10.37 6.78 11.30
CA LYS A 30 9.62 6.87 10.05
C LYS A 30 10.29 6.09 8.93
N ASP A 31 11.62 6.14 8.85
CA ASP A 31 12.38 5.47 7.80
C ASP A 31 12.26 3.96 7.95
N LYS A 32 12.33 3.45 9.19
CA LYS A 32 12.10 2.04 9.49
C LYS A 32 10.69 1.58 9.14
N GLU A 33 9.67 2.39 9.44
CA GLU A 33 8.28 2.06 9.09
C GLU A 33 8.06 2.06 7.57
N ILE A 34 8.61 3.06 6.86
CA ILE A 34 8.55 3.11 5.39
C ILE A 34 9.21 1.87 4.79
N ALA A 35 10.43 1.53 5.22
CA ALA A 35 11.15 0.34 4.73
C ALA A 35 10.38 -0.96 5.01
N TYR A 36 9.71 -1.07 6.17
CA TYR A 36 8.84 -2.20 6.47
C TYR A 36 7.63 -2.28 5.54
N GLN A 37 6.90 -1.17 5.37
CA GLN A 37 5.73 -1.12 4.49
C GLN A 37 6.12 -1.42 3.05
N GLU A 38 7.23 -0.87 2.58
CA GLU A 38 7.78 -1.12 1.24
C GLU A 38 8.13 -2.60 1.05
N LYS A 39 8.85 -3.23 1.99
CA LYS A 39 9.16 -4.66 1.95
C LYS A 39 7.90 -5.52 1.80
N VAL A 40 6.87 -5.23 2.59
CA VAL A 40 5.61 -5.98 2.56
C VAL A 40 4.88 -5.78 1.24
N LEU A 41 4.84 -4.55 0.71
CA LEU A 41 4.20 -4.27 -0.58
C LEU A 41 4.95 -4.91 -1.74
N LYS A 42 6.28 -4.81 -1.77
CA LYS A 42 7.12 -5.45 -2.80
C LYS A 42 6.89 -6.97 -2.83
N ALA A 43 6.86 -7.62 -1.67
CA ALA A 43 6.57 -9.06 -1.60
C ALA A 43 5.17 -9.42 -2.13
N ARG A 44 4.16 -8.58 -1.87
CA ARG A 44 2.80 -8.79 -2.40
C ARG A 44 2.74 -8.58 -3.91
N LEU A 45 3.39 -7.53 -4.43
CA LEU A 45 3.46 -7.25 -5.86
C LEU A 45 4.16 -8.38 -6.60
N GLN A 46 5.28 -8.88 -6.07
CA GLN A 46 5.98 -10.05 -6.60
C GLN A 46 5.10 -11.31 -6.61
N ALA A 47 4.34 -11.57 -5.54
CA ALA A 47 3.40 -12.69 -5.49
C ALA A 47 2.26 -12.56 -6.52
N LEU A 48 1.95 -11.34 -6.98
CA LEU A 48 0.99 -11.05 -8.04
C LEU A 48 1.64 -11.01 -9.44
N GLY A 49 2.94 -11.29 -9.56
CA GLY A 49 3.68 -11.25 -10.82
C GLY A 49 3.96 -9.82 -11.33
N ILE A 50 3.88 -8.82 -10.46
CA ILE A 50 4.12 -7.41 -10.80
C ILE A 50 5.56 -7.04 -10.41
N PRO A 51 6.44 -6.72 -11.39
CA PRO A 51 7.79 -6.24 -11.10
C PRO A 51 7.73 -4.86 -10.45
N THR A 52 8.59 -4.63 -9.46
CA THR A 52 8.59 -3.39 -8.67
C THR A 52 9.61 -2.37 -9.17
N GLU A 53 10.58 -2.81 -9.96
CA GLU A 53 11.69 -2.01 -10.50
C GLU A 53 11.17 -0.88 -11.41
N ASP A 54 10.11 -1.15 -12.16
CA ASP A 54 9.46 -0.19 -13.07
C ASP A 54 8.55 0.81 -12.34
N LEU A 55 8.28 0.58 -11.05
CA LEU A 55 7.38 1.40 -10.22
C LEU A 55 8.14 2.38 -9.31
N GLU A 56 9.46 2.23 -9.19
CA GLU A 56 10.30 3.13 -8.40
C GLU A 56 10.46 4.48 -9.13
N ILE A 57 9.93 5.54 -8.52
CA ILE A 57 10.08 6.91 -9.02
C ILE A 57 11.47 7.43 -8.60
N LYS A 58 12.27 7.87 -9.58
CA LYS A 58 13.63 8.40 -9.41
C LYS A 58 13.66 9.92 -9.37
#